data_AF-A0A257US69-F1
#
_entry.id   AF-A0A257US69-F1
#
_cell.length_a   1.000
_cell.length_b   1.000
_cell.length_c   1.000
_cell.angle_alpha   90.00
_cell.angle_beta   90.00
_cell.angle_gamma   90.00
#
_symmetry.space_group_name_H-M   'P 1'
#
loop_
_entity.id
_entity.type
_entity.pdbx_description
1 polymer ?
#
loop_
_entity_poly.entity_id
_entity_poly.type
_entity_poly.pdbx_seq_one_letter_code
_entity_poly.pdbx_strand_id
1 'polypeptide(L)'
;MIAFQTLFLGLVFGFGPVRVMVSPPVVSAEIFLDGVSLGTVHAAPWEVGCSFGNSPLPHELVAIGRDAKGNEVARVRQWVNLPRPPAEARILVEAGADGAPAFARLAWHTIDNARPKRFDVTLDGRELPVKDPERIPLPPIDFKRPHFLAVEVVFPNGDVARTETSLGGNVAANAATELTAIAVVVRPGQTLPPLDAMQGWFKSGGRPLRVVGVEEGHTDAVIVFDQDSAGRFRGITPPNPFSGALTTPIPIQASKGGNRLYGLWAVPQRPQGGGATAPGLFPISIPLDTDVDDVRALIFRFNFPAAPPRQQQLANAVAAAGMQATALNRRRAVVLIVGGAPADASTISVTAARAYLESLNVPLFIWTPERRIAGLALPGWGVPDDISTDLQLQGAVTRLQNALAAQRIVWLAGSYLPQSVTLAPGVT
;
A
#
# COMPACT_ATOMS: atom_id res chain seq x y z
N MET A 1 26.04 11.26 -0.08
CA MET A 1 24.79 10.64 0.41
C MET A 1 24.05 9.98 -0.76
N ILE A 2 23.00 9.22 -0.50
CA ILE A 2 22.17 8.60 -1.55
C ILE A 2 20.68 8.66 -1.18
N ALA A 3 19.80 8.88 -2.15
CA ALA A 3 18.35 8.83 -2.00
C ALA A 3 17.68 8.33 -3.29
N PHE A 4 16.52 7.68 -3.20
CA PHE A 4 15.76 7.33 -4.41
C PHE A 4 15.16 8.58 -5.06
N GLN A 5 15.33 8.69 -6.38
CA GLN A 5 14.63 9.66 -7.21
C GLN A 5 13.34 9.06 -7.77
N THR A 6 13.37 7.78 -8.19
CA THR A 6 12.16 7.06 -8.60
C THR A 6 11.43 6.52 -7.36
N LEU A 7 10.23 7.04 -7.08
CA LEU A 7 9.36 6.53 -6.01
C LEU A 7 8.23 5.70 -6.61
N PHE A 8 8.18 4.41 -6.26
CA PHE A 8 7.16 3.50 -6.73
C PHE A 8 5.94 3.53 -5.79
N LEU A 9 4.87 4.23 -6.21
CA LEU A 9 3.59 4.31 -5.50
C LEU A 9 2.52 3.53 -6.27
N GLY A 10 1.59 2.90 -5.55
CA GLY A 10 0.59 2.00 -6.15
C GLY A 10 1.18 0.65 -6.58
N LEU A 11 0.48 -0.03 -7.49
CA LEU A 11 0.89 -1.34 -8.00
C LEU A 11 1.89 -1.19 -9.16
N VAL A 12 3.06 -1.78 -9.00
CA VAL A 12 4.18 -1.75 -9.94
C VAL A 12 4.57 -3.17 -10.33
N PHE A 13 4.67 -3.42 -11.63
CA PHE A 13 5.13 -4.67 -12.22
C PHE A 13 5.66 -4.36 -13.62
N GLY A 14 6.34 -5.33 -14.23
CA GLY A 14 6.99 -5.17 -15.53
C GLY A 14 8.37 -4.53 -15.40
N PHE A 15 8.79 -3.78 -16.42
CA PHE A 15 10.12 -3.19 -16.51
C PHE A 15 10.06 -1.66 -16.38
N GLY A 16 10.97 -1.08 -15.61
CA GLY A 16 11.08 0.37 -15.47
C GLY A 16 12.43 0.82 -14.91
N PRO A 17 12.79 2.11 -15.09
CA PRO A 17 14.04 2.65 -14.61
C PRO A 17 14.00 2.95 -13.10
N VAL A 18 15.07 2.57 -12.39
CA VAL A 18 15.33 2.97 -11.01
C VAL A 18 16.40 4.04 -11.00
N ARG A 19 16.04 5.25 -10.57
CA ARG A 19 16.95 6.39 -10.45
C ARG A 19 17.27 6.70 -9.00
N VAL A 20 18.51 7.08 -8.75
CA VAL A 20 18.98 7.56 -7.44
C VAL A 20 19.62 8.94 -7.56
N MET A 21 19.45 9.75 -6.53
CA MET A 21 20.19 10.98 -6.33
C MET A 21 21.44 10.64 -5.52
N VAL A 22 22.60 11.10 -5.97
CA VAL A 22 23.91 10.82 -5.36
C VAL A 22 24.63 12.13 -5.07
N SER A 23 25.26 12.22 -3.89
CA SER A 23 26.17 13.30 -3.51
C SER A 23 27.47 12.73 -2.92
N PRO A 24 28.59 13.48 -2.93
CA PRO A 24 29.82 13.07 -2.25
C PRO A 24 29.58 12.62 -0.80
N PRO A 25 30.39 11.70 -0.26
CA PRO A 25 31.57 11.08 -0.88
C PRO A 25 31.24 9.88 -1.79
N VAL A 26 29.96 9.64 -2.12
CA VAL A 26 29.56 8.52 -2.98
C VAL A 26 30.04 8.77 -4.42
N VAL A 27 30.76 7.81 -4.98
CA VAL A 27 31.25 7.82 -6.38
C VAL A 27 30.67 6.68 -7.22
N SER A 28 30.01 5.71 -6.59
CA SER A 28 29.26 4.65 -7.27
C SER A 28 28.05 4.24 -6.45
N ALA A 29 26.94 3.87 -7.10
CA ALA A 29 25.77 3.30 -6.45
C ALA A 29 25.45 1.93 -7.04
N GLU A 30 25.35 0.92 -6.19
CA GLU A 30 24.90 -0.43 -6.55
C GLU A 30 23.44 -0.59 -6.11
N ILE A 31 22.59 -1.08 -7.02
CA ILE A 31 21.14 -1.19 -6.80
C ILE A 31 20.76 -2.66 -6.73
N PHE A 32 19.91 -3.02 -5.77
CA PHE A 32 19.45 -4.38 -5.52
C PHE A 32 17.93 -4.44 -5.50
N LEU A 33 17.37 -5.50 -6.10
CA LEU A 33 15.97 -5.91 -5.93
C LEU A 33 15.96 -7.26 -5.20
N ASP A 34 15.32 -7.32 -4.03
CA ASP A 34 15.24 -8.52 -3.18
C ASP A 34 16.62 -9.16 -2.90
N GLY A 35 17.64 -8.31 -2.72
CA GLY A 35 19.03 -8.73 -2.49
C GLY A 35 19.80 -9.16 -3.74
N VAL A 36 19.17 -9.18 -4.91
CA VAL A 36 19.84 -9.45 -6.21
C VAL A 36 20.33 -8.13 -6.81
N SER A 37 21.62 -8.05 -7.13
CA SER A 37 22.22 -6.86 -7.75
C SER A 37 21.67 -6.66 -9.17
N LEU A 38 21.12 -5.48 -9.44
CA LEU A 38 20.68 -5.03 -10.75
C LEU A 38 21.83 -4.36 -11.54
N GLY A 39 22.91 -3.98 -10.85
CA GLY A 39 24.09 -3.35 -11.43
C GLY A 39 24.60 -2.15 -10.62
N THR A 40 25.79 -1.70 -11.00
CA THR A 40 26.48 -0.55 -10.41
C THR A 40 26.55 0.60 -11.41
N VAL A 41 26.16 1.78 -10.98
CA VAL A 41 26.29 3.04 -11.72
C VAL A 41 27.39 3.90 -11.11
N HIS A 42 28.16 4.58 -11.96
CA HIS A 42 29.33 5.38 -11.57
C HIS A 42 29.22 6.86 -11.95
N ALA A 43 28.20 7.24 -12.72
CA ALA A 43 27.98 8.59 -13.20
C ALA A 43 26.50 8.83 -13.53
N ALA A 44 26.16 10.10 -13.77
CA ALA A 44 24.83 10.48 -14.23
C ALA A 44 24.56 10.02 -15.69
N PRO A 45 23.32 9.66 -16.06
CA PRO A 45 22.17 9.48 -15.17
C PRO A 45 22.36 8.25 -14.27
N TRP A 46 22.19 8.43 -12.96
CA TRP A 46 22.37 7.37 -11.96
C TRP A 46 21.16 6.42 -11.99
N GLU A 47 21.10 5.59 -13.03
CA GLU A 47 19.93 4.80 -13.40
C GLU A 47 20.29 3.35 -13.73
N VAL A 48 19.46 2.41 -13.27
CA VAL A 48 19.51 1.00 -13.67
C VAL A 48 18.12 0.54 -14.08
N GLY A 49 18.04 -0.32 -15.11
CA GLY A 49 16.79 -0.97 -15.49
C GLY A 49 16.39 -2.05 -14.49
N CYS A 50 15.12 -2.08 -14.08
CA CYS A 50 14.60 -3.03 -13.11
C CYS A 50 13.39 -3.77 -13.67
N SER A 51 13.40 -5.10 -13.56
CA SER A 51 12.21 -5.92 -13.80
C SER A 51 11.60 -6.33 -12.46
N PHE A 52 10.35 -5.94 -12.24
CA PHE A 52 9.52 -6.34 -11.10
C PHE A 52 8.68 -7.60 -11.43
N GLY A 53 8.98 -8.29 -12.54
CA GLY A 53 8.22 -9.46 -12.99
C GLY A 53 6.81 -9.13 -13.49
N ASN A 54 6.02 -10.16 -13.82
CA ASN A 54 4.67 -10.01 -14.38
C ASN A 54 3.55 -10.06 -13.32
N SER A 55 3.92 -10.01 -12.04
CA SER A 55 2.98 -10.04 -10.90
C SER A 55 3.39 -8.94 -9.93
N PRO A 56 2.43 -8.24 -9.32
CA PRO A 56 2.73 -7.08 -8.48
C PRO A 56 3.18 -7.51 -7.08
N LEU A 57 4.12 -8.46 -6.95
CA LEU A 57 4.57 -8.94 -5.65
C LEU A 57 5.27 -7.83 -4.85
N PRO A 58 5.22 -7.88 -3.51
CA PRO A 58 6.01 -6.96 -2.67
C PRO A 58 7.50 -7.17 -2.91
N HIS A 59 8.27 -6.08 -3.04
CA HIS A 59 9.72 -6.15 -3.24
C HIS A 59 10.48 -5.18 -2.34
N GLU A 60 11.70 -5.55 -1.99
CA GLU A 60 12.69 -4.67 -1.37
C GLU A 60 13.60 -4.09 -2.45
N LEU A 61 13.64 -2.76 -2.56
CA LEU A 61 14.59 -2.06 -3.40
C LEU A 61 15.62 -1.35 -2.52
N VAL A 62 16.90 -1.67 -2.71
CA VAL A 62 18.01 -1.09 -1.93
C VAL A 62 19.01 -0.45 -2.86
N ALA A 63 19.51 0.74 -2.51
CA ALA A 63 20.65 1.34 -3.17
C ALA A 63 21.78 1.60 -2.17
N ILE A 64 22.98 1.14 -2.51
CA ILE A 64 24.20 1.23 -1.69
C ILE A 64 25.18 2.17 -2.38
N GLY A 65 25.48 3.31 -1.75
CA GLY A 65 26.49 4.25 -2.20
C GLY A 65 27.87 3.90 -1.64
N ARG A 66 28.88 3.83 -2.52
CA ARG A 66 30.27 3.55 -2.15
C ARG A 66 31.20 4.73 -2.44
N ASP A 67 32.23 4.87 -1.61
CA ASP A 67 33.32 5.85 -1.82
C ASP A 67 34.35 5.36 -2.85
N ALA A 68 35.36 6.19 -3.13
CA ALA A 68 36.44 5.85 -4.08
C ALA A 68 37.32 4.65 -3.64
N LYS A 69 37.24 4.23 -2.39
CA LYS A 69 37.93 3.04 -1.85
C LYS A 69 37.04 1.79 -1.90
N GLY A 70 35.79 1.92 -2.34
CA GLY A 70 34.80 0.84 -2.40
C GLY A 70 34.04 0.61 -1.09
N ASN A 71 34.24 1.43 -0.06
CA ASN A 71 33.54 1.29 1.22
C ASN A 71 32.08 1.72 1.07
N GLU A 72 31.16 1.00 1.71
CA GLU A 72 29.78 1.48 1.87
C GLU A 72 29.77 2.71 2.77
N VAL A 73 29.30 3.84 2.23
CA VAL A 73 29.22 5.13 2.93
C VAL A 73 27.80 5.70 2.96
N ALA A 74 26.86 5.08 2.24
CA ALA A 74 25.45 5.41 2.29
C ALA A 74 24.57 4.22 1.86
N ARG A 75 23.36 4.13 2.42
CA ARG A 75 22.36 3.12 2.06
C ARG A 75 20.96 3.74 2.14
N VAL A 76 20.11 3.42 1.17
CA VAL A 76 18.69 3.78 1.19
C VAL A 76 17.84 2.60 0.75
N ARG A 77 16.62 2.49 1.29
CA ARG A 77 15.66 1.44 0.96
C ARG A 77 14.31 2.05 0.57
N GLN A 78 13.60 1.34 -0.30
CA GLN A 78 12.21 1.57 -0.63
C GLN A 78 11.46 0.24 -0.74
N TRP A 79 10.27 0.16 -0.17
CA TRP A 79 9.34 -0.93 -0.40
C TRP A 79 8.54 -0.67 -1.68
N VAL A 80 8.34 -1.71 -2.48
CA VAL A 80 7.51 -1.69 -3.69
C VAL A 80 6.35 -2.65 -3.48
N ASN A 81 5.13 -2.28 -3.91
CA ASN A 81 3.90 -3.04 -3.70
C ASN A 81 3.60 -3.40 -2.24
N LEU A 82 4.03 -2.54 -1.31
CA LEU A 82 3.47 -2.46 0.04
C LEU A 82 2.68 -1.16 0.17
N PRO A 83 1.73 -1.06 1.13
CA PRO A 83 0.98 0.17 1.31
C PRO A 83 1.90 1.35 1.60
N ARG A 84 1.68 2.44 0.88
CA ARG A 84 2.43 3.69 1.01
C ARG A 84 1.45 4.86 0.99
N PRO A 85 1.81 6.01 1.58
CA PRO A 85 1.05 7.23 1.41
C PRO A 85 0.81 7.54 -0.07
N PRO A 86 -0.31 8.20 -0.42
CA PRO A 86 -0.63 8.57 -1.80
C PRO A 86 0.37 9.57 -2.40
N ALA A 87 1.16 10.24 -1.55
CA ALA A 87 2.23 11.15 -1.93
C ALA A 87 3.48 10.92 -1.06
N GLU A 88 4.65 10.90 -1.67
CA GLU A 88 5.94 10.81 -0.97
C GLU A 88 6.97 11.78 -1.52
N ALA A 89 7.90 12.18 -0.65
CA ALA A 89 9.03 13.03 -0.98
C ALA A 89 10.31 12.46 -0.38
N ARG A 90 11.45 12.73 -1.03
CA ARG A 90 12.80 12.44 -0.57
C ARG A 90 13.66 13.67 -0.77
N ILE A 91 14.59 13.87 0.17
CA ILE A 91 15.55 14.96 0.13
C ILE A 91 16.97 14.41 0.11
N LEU A 92 17.80 14.96 -0.76
CA LEU A 92 19.23 14.73 -0.78
C LEU A 92 19.95 16.06 -0.51
N VAL A 93 20.93 16.03 0.38
CA VAL A 93 21.78 17.19 0.66
C VAL A 93 23.08 17.06 -0.12
N GLU A 94 23.47 18.17 -0.75
CA GLU A 94 24.61 18.29 -1.63
C GLU A 94 25.62 19.29 -1.07
N ALA A 95 26.89 18.91 -1.17
CA ALA A 95 28.00 19.73 -0.73
C ALA A 95 28.32 20.84 -1.75
N GLY A 96 28.75 21.99 -1.24
CA GLY A 96 29.36 23.07 -2.00
C GLY A 96 30.83 22.78 -2.32
N ALA A 97 31.51 23.77 -2.92
CA ALA A 97 32.90 23.66 -3.33
C ALA A 97 33.88 23.46 -2.15
N ASP A 98 33.50 23.89 -0.96
CA ASP A 98 34.22 23.74 0.31
C ASP A 98 33.92 22.42 1.04
N GLY A 99 33.07 21.57 0.46
CA GLY A 99 32.64 20.30 1.05
C GLY A 99 31.52 20.43 2.10
N ALA A 100 31.08 21.65 2.43
CA ALA A 100 29.99 21.87 3.37
C ALA A 100 28.63 21.73 2.67
N PRO A 101 27.57 21.23 3.35
CA PRO A 101 26.21 21.27 2.82
C PRO A 101 25.81 22.67 2.33
N ALA A 102 25.47 22.78 1.04
CA ALA A 102 25.17 24.05 0.40
C ALA A 102 23.83 24.04 -0.35
N PHE A 103 23.40 22.86 -0.79
CA PHE A 103 22.14 22.70 -1.53
C PHE A 103 21.36 21.50 -1.04
N ALA A 104 20.06 21.53 -1.22
CA ALA A 104 19.19 20.38 -1.10
C ALA A 104 18.43 20.16 -2.41
N ARG A 105 18.25 18.89 -2.77
CA ARG A 105 17.53 18.44 -3.96
C ARG A 105 16.37 17.55 -3.55
N LEU A 106 15.19 17.83 -4.11
CA LEU A 106 13.96 17.09 -3.84
C LEU A 106 13.62 16.13 -4.96
N ALA A 107 13.15 14.95 -4.57
CA ALA A 107 12.38 14.06 -5.42
C ALA A 107 11.02 13.83 -4.77
N TRP A 108 9.95 13.76 -5.57
CA TRP A 108 8.61 13.50 -5.07
C TRP A 108 7.83 12.69 -6.09
N HIS A 109 6.76 12.06 -5.60
CA HIS A 109 5.81 11.37 -6.44
C HIS A 109 4.45 11.33 -5.76
N THR A 110 3.41 11.25 -6.58
CA THR A 110 2.05 10.94 -6.12
C THR A 110 1.50 9.82 -6.96
N ILE A 111 0.58 9.05 -6.39
CA ILE A 111 -0.04 7.91 -7.07
C ILE A 111 -0.78 8.33 -8.35
N ASP A 112 -1.25 9.58 -8.43
CA ASP A 112 -1.94 10.15 -9.59
C ASP A 112 -1.05 10.97 -10.54
N ASN A 113 0.27 11.01 -10.32
CA ASN A 113 1.22 11.84 -11.07
C ASN A 113 0.87 13.35 -11.05
N ALA A 114 0.24 13.83 -9.98
CA ALA A 114 -0.03 15.25 -9.77
C ALA A 114 1.26 16.06 -9.61
N ARG A 115 1.23 17.29 -10.13
CA ARG A 115 2.30 18.26 -9.91
C ARG A 115 2.10 18.98 -8.57
N PRO A 116 3.18 19.26 -7.82
CA PRO A 116 3.10 20.06 -6.59
C PRO A 116 2.47 21.43 -6.86
N LYS A 117 1.64 21.90 -5.92
CA LYS A 117 1.17 23.29 -5.86
C LYS A 117 2.13 24.17 -5.07
N ARG A 118 2.78 23.62 -4.04
CA ARG A 118 3.63 24.37 -3.11
C ARG A 118 4.69 23.48 -2.48
N PHE A 119 5.84 24.07 -2.16
CA PHE A 119 6.91 23.48 -1.38
C PHE A 119 7.13 24.36 -0.14
N ASP A 120 6.92 23.79 1.03
CA ASP A 120 7.16 24.45 2.31
C ASP A 120 8.44 23.83 2.89
N VAL A 121 9.54 24.58 2.86
CA VAL A 121 10.87 24.11 3.28
C VAL A 121 11.32 24.92 4.47
N THR A 122 11.74 24.24 5.54
CA THR A 122 12.25 24.89 6.74
C THR A 122 13.58 24.30 7.20
N LEU A 123 14.46 25.15 7.72
CA LEU A 123 15.68 24.78 8.42
C LEU A 123 15.59 25.27 9.85
N ASP A 124 15.58 24.34 10.81
CA ASP A 124 15.31 24.61 12.23
C ASP A 124 14.03 25.45 12.44
N GLY A 125 12.99 25.14 11.66
CA GLY A 125 11.71 25.83 11.69
C GLY A 125 11.69 27.20 10.99
N ARG A 126 12.80 27.68 10.42
CA ARG A 126 12.84 28.91 9.61
C ARG A 126 12.62 28.59 8.14
N GLU A 127 11.68 29.28 7.51
CA GLU A 127 11.36 29.07 6.09
C GLU A 127 12.55 29.41 5.17
N LEU A 128 12.75 28.58 4.15
CA LEU A 128 13.70 28.79 3.07
C LEU A 128 12.95 29.10 1.76
N PRO A 129 13.41 30.07 0.95
CA PRO A 129 12.79 30.36 -0.33
C PRO A 129 13.07 29.24 -1.34
N VAL A 130 12.01 28.65 -1.90
CA VAL A 130 12.10 27.61 -2.93
C VAL A 130 11.80 28.22 -4.30
N LYS A 131 12.85 28.48 -5.09
CA LYS A 131 12.72 28.87 -6.51
C LYS A 131 12.81 27.66 -7.44
N ASP A 132 13.70 26.74 -7.09
CA ASP A 132 13.97 25.51 -7.82
C ASP A 132 14.06 24.34 -6.82
N PRO A 133 13.11 23.39 -6.83
CA PRO A 133 13.13 22.25 -5.91
C PRO A 133 14.26 21.26 -6.23
N GLU A 134 14.91 21.33 -7.40
CA GLU A 134 16.10 20.54 -7.71
C GLU A 134 17.37 21.14 -7.10
N ARG A 135 17.33 22.40 -6.66
CA ARG A 135 18.48 23.11 -6.11
C ARG A 135 18.08 24.21 -5.12
N ILE A 136 17.68 23.79 -3.91
CA ILE A 136 17.32 24.68 -2.81
C ILE A 136 18.61 25.12 -2.09
N PRO A 137 18.94 26.43 -2.05
CA PRO A 137 20.12 26.90 -1.35
C PRO A 137 19.95 26.77 0.16
N LEU A 138 20.96 26.22 0.83
CA LEU A 138 21.03 26.18 2.29
C LEU A 138 21.84 27.39 2.79
N PRO A 139 21.37 28.10 3.82
CA PRO A 139 22.15 29.17 4.42
C PRO A 139 23.39 28.59 5.13
N PRO A 140 24.45 29.40 5.34
CA PRO A 140 25.58 28.99 6.16
C PRO A 140 25.12 28.64 7.58
N ILE A 141 25.48 27.45 8.07
CA ILE A 141 25.13 26.94 9.40
C ILE A 141 26.34 26.32 10.11
N ASP A 142 26.28 26.21 11.44
CA ASP A 142 27.34 25.60 12.26
C ASP A 142 27.16 24.07 12.35
N PHE A 143 27.81 23.34 11.45
CA PHE A 143 27.74 21.88 11.39
C PHE A 143 28.29 21.14 12.63
N LYS A 144 28.85 21.84 13.63
CA LYS A 144 29.18 21.24 14.93
C LYS A 144 27.94 20.88 15.74
N ARG A 145 26.78 21.46 15.41
CA ARG A 145 25.49 21.19 16.04
C ARG A 145 24.56 20.50 15.04
N PRO A 146 23.62 19.68 15.52
CA PRO A 146 22.58 19.13 14.67
C PRO A 146 21.60 20.23 14.24
N HIS A 147 21.27 20.24 12.97
CA HIS A 147 20.24 21.06 12.34
C HIS A 147 19.23 20.16 11.62
N PHE A 148 17.99 20.60 11.48
CA PHE A 148 16.91 19.81 10.87
C PHE A 148 16.33 20.54 9.66
N LEU A 149 16.42 19.87 8.50
CA LEU A 149 15.82 20.34 7.25
C LEU A 149 14.54 19.54 7.00
N ALA A 150 13.40 20.21 7.09
CA ALA A 150 12.08 19.61 6.87
C ALA A 150 11.44 20.18 5.61
N VAL A 151 10.78 19.32 4.85
CA VAL A 151 10.10 19.66 3.61
C VAL A 151 8.71 19.05 3.58
N GLU A 152 7.72 19.90 3.31
CA GLU A 152 6.36 19.51 3.00
C GLU A 152 6.04 19.90 1.55
N VAL A 153 5.59 18.94 0.76
CA VAL A 153 5.17 19.12 -0.63
C VAL A 153 3.66 18.97 -0.68
N VAL A 154 2.97 20.03 -1.09
CA VAL A 154 1.50 20.09 -1.11
C VAL A 154 0.99 19.90 -2.52
N PHE A 155 0.02 19.01 -2.70
CA PHE A 155 -0.55 18.62 -3.99
C PHE A 155 -1.99 19.11 -4.19
N PRO A 156 -2.52 19.11 -5.44
CA PRO A 156 -3.84 19.65 -5.74
C PRO A 156 -5.01 19.08 -4.97
N ASN A 157 -4.96 17.79 -4.65
CA ASN A 157 -6.04 17.02 -4.03
C ASN A 157 -5.99 17.04 -2.49
N GLY A 158 -5.11 17.86 -1.91
CA GLY A 158 -4.91 17.93 -0.46
C GLY A 158 -3.90 16.92 0.07
N ASP A 159 -3.36 16.03 -0.77
CA ASP A 159 -2.25 15.16 -0.40
C ASP A 159 -1.03 16.00 -0.02
N VAL A 160 -0.32 15.55 1.01
CA VAL A 160 0.91 16.16 1.50
C VAL A 160 1.97 15.09 1.64
N ALA A 161 3.12 15.30 1.00
CA ALA A 161 4.31 14.49 1.23
C ALA A 161 5.28 15.22 2.15
N ARG A 162 5.72 14.57 3.22
CA ARG A 162 6.68 15.14 4.17
C ARG A 162 7.95 14.32 4.23
N THR A 163 9.10 15.01 4.26
CA THR A 163 10.42 14.40 4.49
C THR A 163 11.28 15.30 5.35
N GLU A 164 12.20 14.72 6.11
CA GLU A 164 13.11 15.45 6.98
C GLU A 164 14.50 14.79 6.97
N THR A 165 15.55 15.59 7.10
CA THR A 165 16.92 15.09 7.29
C THR A 165 17.68 15.96 8.28
N SER A 166 18.56 15.34 9.05
CA SER A 166 19.49 16.04 9.94
C SER A 166 20.77 16.44 9.21
N LEU A 167 21.34 17.57 9.59
CA LEU A 167 22.58 18.15 9.08
C LEU A 167 23.53 18.43 10.26
N GLY A 168 24.79 18.01 10.16
CA GLY A 168 25.78 18.28 11.20
C GLY A 168 25.57 17.51 12.52
N GLY A 169 26.52 17.66 13.44
CA GLY A 169 26.57 16.93 14.71
C GLY A 169 26.85 15.42 14.56
N ASN A 170 27.23 14.76 15.65
CA ASN A 170 27.21 13.29 15.74
C ASN A 170 25.76 12.82 15.93
N VAL A 171 24.92 13.04 14.93
CA VAL A 171 23.56 12.51 14.94
C VAL A 171 23.64 11.06 14.49
N ALA A 172 23.46 10.14 15.44
CA ALA A 172 23.15 8.76 15.11
C ALA A 172 21.88 8.79 14.24
N ALA A 173 21.97 8.27 13.01
CA ALA A 173 20.83 8.17 12.12
C ALA A 173 19.66 7.53 12.87
N ASN A 174 18.51 8.21 12.86
CA ASN A 174 17.30 7.84 13.59
C ASN A 174 17.06 6.32 13.55
N ALA A 175 17.28 5.67 14.69
CA ALA A 175 16.87 4.29 14.90
C ALA A 175 15.34 4.27 15.14
N ALA A 176 14.56 4.55 14.10
CA ALA A 176 13.16 4.18 14.11
C ALA A 176 13.14 2.66 14.31
N THR A 177 12.50 2.20 15.39
CA THR A 177 12.28 0.76 15.56
C THR A 177 11.22 0.37 14.53
N GLU A 178 11.68 -0.05 13.37
CA GLU A 178 10.80 -0.53 12.32
C GLU A 178 10.14 -1.83 12.79
N LEU A 179 8.85 -1.97 12.51
CA LEU A 179 8.06 -3.14 12.85
C LEU A 179 7.37 -3.66 11.60
N THR A 180 7.32 -4.98 11.49
CA THR A 180 6.56 -5.67 10.43
C THR A 180 5.33 -6.31 11.06
N ALA A 181 4.15 -6.01 10.52
CA ALA A 181 2.89 -6.60 10.94
C ALA A 181 2.56 -7.84 10.11
N ILE A 182 2.38 -8.99 10.75
CA ILE A 182 2.02 -10.25 10.09
C ILE A 182 0.62 -10.69 10.52
N ALA A 183 -0.24 -10.99 9.55
CA ALA A 183 -1.53 -11.65 9.80
C ALA A 183 -1.30 -13.11 10.13
N VAL A 184 -1.76 -13.57 11.29
CA VAL A 184 -1.89 -15.00 11.57
C VAL A 184 -3.34 -15.33 11.87
N VAL A 185 -3.76 -16.54 11.53
CA VAL A 185 -5.10 -17.05 11.82
C VAL A 185 -5.01 -17.99 13.01
N VAL A 186 -5.78 -17.71 14.05
CA VAL A 186 -5.92 -18.58 15.22
C VAL A 186 -7.05 -19.57 14.96
N ARG A 187 -6.77 -20.85 15.14
CA ARG A 187 -7.78 -21.91 14.95
C ARG A 187 -8.92 -21.75 15.95
N PRO A 188 -10.16 -22.12 15.58
CA PRO A 188 -11.29 -22.10 16.50
C PRO A 188 -10.99 -22.83 17.82
N GLY A 189 -11.31 -22.19 18.95
CA GLY A 189 -11.09 -22.73 20.29
C GLY A 189 -9.63 -22.72 20.77
N GLN A 190 -8.70 -22.17 19.99
CA GLN A 190 -7.31 -21.99 20.40
C GLN A 190 -7.03 -20.52 20.77
N THR A 191 -5.97 -20.31 21.53
CA THR A 191 -5.41 -18.98 21.82
C THR A 191 -3.94 -18.96 21.45
N LEU A 192 -3.40 -17.78 21.15
CA LEU A 192 -1.95 -17.63 21.04
C LEU A 192 -1.33 -17.75 22.44
N PRO A 193 -0.16 -18.40 22.57
CA PRO A 193 0.55 -18.45 23.83
C PRO A 193 1.17 -17.07 24.16
N PRO A 194 1.71 -16.90 25.38
CA PRO A 194 2.44 -15.70 25.76
C PRO A 194 3.59 -15.34 24.81
N LEU A 195 3.94 -14.05 24.76
CA LEU A 195 4.90 -13.47 23.79
C LEU A 195 6.30 -14.12 23.82
N ASP A 196 6.76 -14.54 25.00
CA ASP A 196 8.04 -15.22 25.21
C ASP A 196 8.04 -16.63 24.61
N ALA A 197 6.92 -17.35 24.70
CA ALA A 197 6.75 -18.66 24.08
C ALA A 197 6.63 -18.59 22.54
N MET A 198 6.35 -17.41 21.98
CA MET A 198 6.31 -17.16 20.54
C MET A 198 7.68 -16.84 19.92
N GLN A 199 8.74 -16.69 20.73
CA GLN A 199 10.07 -16.42 20.18
C GLN A 199 10.56 -17.61 19.35
N GLY A 200 11.12 -17.31 18.17
CA GLY A 200 11.57 -18.33 17.22
C GLY A 200 10.46 -18.95 16.36
N TRP A 201 9.19 -18.57 16.55
CA TRP A 201 8.08 -19.02 15.70
C TRP A 201 8.17 -18.50 14.28
N PHE A 202 8.70 -17.29 14.09
CA PHE A 202 8.79 -16.63 12.79
C PHE A 202 10.24 -16.60 12.32
N LYS A 203 10.45 -16.83 11.03
CA LYS A 203 11.77 -16.78 10.40
C LYS A 203 11.73 -15.99 9.10
N SER A 204 12.80 -15.27 8.80
CA SER A 204 13.08 -14.74 7.45
C SER A 204 14.52 -15.08 7.07
N GLY A 205 14.73 -15.58 5.86
CA GLY A 205 16.04 -16.09 5.42
C GLY A 205 16.62 -17.16 6.36
N GLY A 206 15.77 -17.99 6.98
CA GLY A 206 16.16 -19.02 7.95
C GLY A 206 16.53 -18.50 9.35
N ARG A 207 16.59 -17.18 9.56
CA ARG A 207 16.91 -16.58 10.87
C ARG A 207 15.65 -16.33 11.68
N PRO A 208 15.65 -16.66 13.00
CA PRO A 208 14.51 -16.37 13.86
C PRO A 208 14.30 -14.87 14.00
N LEU A 209 13.03 -14.46 13.95
CA LEU A 209 12.61 -13.08 14.13
C LEU A 209 12.12 -12.87 15.55
N ARG A 210 12.38 -11.68 16.08
CA ARG A 210 11.93 -11.28 17.41
C ARG A 210 10.48 -10.81 17.34
N VAL A 211 9.60 -11.49 18.07
CA VAL A 211 8.21 -11.04 18.24
C VAL A 211 8.17 -9.99 19.35
N VAL A 212 7.54 -8.84 19.09
CA VAL A 212 7.47 -7.72 20.06
C VAL A 212 6.07 -7.45 20.57
N GLY A 213 5.04 -7.97 19.92
CA GLY A 213 3.66 -7.79 20.35
C GLY A 213 2.66 -8.58 19.52
N VAL A 214 1.46 -8.69 20.06
CA VAL A 214 0.30 -9.30 19.40
C VAL A 214 -0.91 -8.37 19.61
N GLU A 215 -1.69 -8.15 18.55
CA GLU A 215 -2.85 -7.26 18.58
C GLU A 215 -4.12 -7.94 18.04
N GLU A 216 -5.26 -7.64 18.67
CA GLU A 216 -6.61 -8.05 18.26
C GLU A 216 -7.47 -6.84 17.80
N GLY A 217 -6.83 -5.74 17.38
CA GLY A 217 -7.44 -4.43 17.13
C GLY A 217 -8.37 -4.39 15.92
N HIS A 218 -8.69 -3.22 15.41
CA HIS A 218 -9.73 -3.07 14.38
C HIS A 218 -9.48 -3.86 13.08
N THR A 219 -10.53 -3.99 12.27
CA THR A 219 -10.50 -4.68 10.98
C THR A 219 -10.61 -3.73 9.79
N ASP A 220 -10.01 -4.06 8.66
CA ASP A 220 -10.17 -3.38 7.37
C ASP A 220 -10.55 -4.39 6.28
N ALA A 221 -11.73 -4.24 5.71
CA ALA A 221 -12.22 -5.07 4.62
C ALA A 221 -12.55 -4.22 3.38
N VAL A 222 -12.30 -4.77 2.19
CA VAL A 222 -12.59 -4.09 0.93
C VAL A 222 -13.42 -5.01 0.04
N ILE A 223 -14.59 -4.55 -0.39
CA ILE A 223 -15.47 -5.23 -1.34
C ILE A 223 -15.21 -4.66 -2.74
N VAL A 224 -14.78 -5.52 -3.65
CA VAL A 224 -14.65 -5.23 -5.08
C VAL A 224 -15.89 -5.70 -5.81
N PHE A 225 -16.47 -4.83 -6.64
CA PHE A 225 -17.69 -5.13 -7.38
C PHE A 225 -17.41 -5.34 -8.86
N ASP A 226 -17.84 -6.50 -9.37
CA ASP A 226 -18.05 -6.73 -10.81
C ASP A 226 -19.22 -5.85 -11.31
N GLN A 227 -19.04 -5.23 -12.48
CA GLN A 227 -20.07 -4.42 -13.15
C GLN A 227 -21.37 -5.20 -13.34
N ASP A 228 -21.26 -6.50 -13.65
CA ASP A 228 -22.42 -7.35 -13.93
C ASP A 228 -23.19 -7.77 -12.66
N SER A 229 -22.64 -7.56 -11.46
CA SER A 229 -23.32 -7.94 -10.21
C SER A 229 -24.49 -7.00 -9.85
N ALA A 230 -24.42 -5.72 -10.23
CA ALA A 230 -25.35 -4.69 -9.77
C ALA A 230 -26.82 -5.01 -10.13
N GLY A 231 -27.06 -5.57 -11.31
CA GLY A 231 -28.40 -5.95 -11.79
C GLY A 231 -28.90 -7.32 -11.30
N ARG A 232 -28.15 -8.01 -10.44
CA ARG A 232 -28.42 -9.41 -10.07
C ARG A 232 -28.96 -9.59 -8.65
N PHE A 233 -28.94 -8.53 -7.83
CA PHE A 233 -29.48 -8.54 -6.47
C PHE A 233 -31.02 -8.47 -6.48
N ARG A 234 -31.68 -9.61 -6.71
CA ARG A 234 -33.16 -9.71 -6.76
C ARG A 234 -33.81 -10.18 -5.47
N GLY A 235 -33.10 -10.95 -4.65
CA GLY A 235 -33.61 -11.57 -3.42
C GLY A 235 -33.11 -10.94 -2.12
N ILE A 236 -32.44 -9.78 -2.21
CA ILE A 236 -31.93 -9.04 -1.05
C ILE A 236 -32.81 -7.81 -0.88
N THR A 237 -33.29 -7.59 0.34
CA THR A 237 -34.10 -6.41 0.67
C THR A 237 -33.20 -5.16 0.67
N PRO A 238 -33.48 -4.14 -0.17
CA PRO A 238 -32.74 -2.88 -0.12
C PRO A 238 -32.93 -2.19 1.24
N PRO A 239 -31.94 -1.43 1.72
CA PRO A 239 -32.09 -0.68 2.97
C PRO A 239 -33.27 0.30 2.88
N ASN A 240 -34.12 0.31 3.91
CA ASN A 240 -35.42 1.00 3.92
C ASN A 240 -35.30 2.47 3.44
N PRO A 241 -36.07 2.90 2.41
CA PRO A 241 -36.08 4.28 1.94
C PRO A 241 -36.83 5.26 2.86
N PHE A 242 -37.54 4.78 3.89
CA PHE A 242 -38.44 5.62 4.71
C PHE A 242 -37.81 6.28 5.96
N SER A 243 -36.49 6.26 6.13
CA SER A 243 -35.81 7.13 7.11
C SER A 243 -35.35 8.45 6.48
N GLY A 244 -36.33 9.26 6.05
CA GLY A 244 -36.11 10.61 5.52
C GLY A 244 -36.59 10.74 4.08
N ALA A 245 -37.35 11.80 3.81
CA ALA A 245 -38.10 12.04 2.59
C ALA A 245 -37.33 11.73 1.29
N LEU A 246 -38.09 11.17 0.33
CA LEU A 246 -37.79 11.13 -1.09
C LEU A 246 -37.12 12.44 -1.53
N THR A 247 -35.93 12.34 -2.13
CA THR A 247 -35.02 13.39 -2.66
C THR A 247 -33.77 13.75 -1.83
N THR A 248 -33.63 13.35 -0.57
CA THR A 248 -32.34 13.52 0.15
C THR A 248 -31.57 12.21 0.23
N PRO A 249 -30.33 12.11 -0.31
CA PRO A 249 -29.44 10.99 -0.01
C PRO A 249 -29.27 10.94 1.51
N ILE A 250 -29.75 9.86 2.16
CA ILE A 250 -29.37 9.61 3.55
C ILE A 250 -27.84 9.51 3.53
N PRO A 251 -27.11 10.40 4.24
CA PRO A 251 -25.67 10.40 4.19
C PRO A 251 -25.19 9.05 4.74
N ILE A 252 -24.42 8.34 3.91
CA ILE A 252 -23.70 7.14 4.32
C ILE A 252 -22.85 7.55 5.54
N GLN A 253 -23.09 6.93 6.69
CA GLN A 253 -22.39 7.29 7.93
C GLN A 253 -21.05 6.57 7.98
N ALA A 254 -19.99 7.31 8.30
CA ALA A 254 -18.67 6.69 8.48
C ALA A 254 -18.67 5.71 9.65
N SER A 255 -17.82 4.67 9.58
CA SER A 255 -17.58 3.72 10.67
C SER A 255 -17.45 4.41 12.02
N LYS A 256 -18.22 3.94 13.01
CA LYS A 256 -18.15 4.44 14.40
C LYS A 256 -17.33 3.54 15.31
N GLY A 257 -17.20 2.25 14.95
CA GLY A 257 -16.54 1.22 15.76
C GLY A 257 -15.06 1.02 15.46
N GLY A 258 -14.48 1.78 14.53
CA GLY A 258 -13.08 1.70 14.12
C GLY A 258 -12.78 0.59 13.10
N ASN A 259 -13.69 -0.38 12.94
CA ASN A 259 -13.69 -1.40 11.87
C ASN A 259 -14.17 -0.79 10.57
N ARG A 260 -13.44 -0.98 9.47
CA ARG A 260 -13.72 -0.30 8.21
C ARG A 260 -14.05 -1.28 7.11
N LEU A 261 -15.11 -0.98 6.38
CA LEU A 261 -15.51 -1.64 5.16
C LEU A 261 -15.54 -0.61 4.03
N TYR A 262 -14.83 -0.91 2.95
CA TYR A 262 -14.80 -0.06 1.76
C TYR A 262 -15.44 -0.79 0.58
N GLY A 263 -16.18 -0.08 -0.26
CA GLY A 263 -16.51 -0.51 -1.62
C GLY A 263 -15.49 0.04 -2.60
N LEU A 264 -14.92 -0.81 -3.45
CA LEU A 264 -13.97 -0.45 -4.50
C LEU A 264 -14.55 -0.81 -5.87
N TRP A 265 -14.46 0.15 -6.79
CA TRP A 265 -14.98 -0.01 -8.13
C TRP A 265 -13.96 -0.58 -9.09
N ALA A 266 -14.32 -1.62 -9.84
CA ALA A 266 -13.39 -2.32 -10.73
C ALA A 266 -13.08 -1.59 -12.04
N VAL A 267 -13.62 -0.39 -12.25
CA VAL A 267 -13.36 0.41 -13.46
C VAL A 267 -12.49 1.60 -13.07
N PRO A 268 -11.21 1.62 -13.47
CA PRO A 268 -10.31 2.68 -13.06
C PRO A 268 -10.69 4.00 -13.72
N GLN A 269 -10.60 5.08 -12.95
CA GLN A 269 -10.85 6.44 -13.40
C GLN A 269 -9.52 7.18 -13.54
N ARG A 270 -9.40 8.03 -14.55
CA ARG A 270 -8.25 8.93 -14.62
C ARG A 270 -8.44 10.03 -13.58
N PRO A 271 -7.45 10.26 -12.70
CA PRO A 271 -7.54 11.32 -11.71
C PRO A 271 -7.62 12.68 -12.41
N GLN A 272 -8.47 13.56 -11.87
CA GLN A 272 -8.65 14.90 -12.40
C GLN A 272 -7.38 15.72 -12.17
N GLY A 273 -6.82 16.31 -13.24
CA GLY A 273 -5.55 17.06 -13.16
C GLY A 273 -4.29 16.18 -13.14
N GLY A 274 -4.43 14.86 -13.26
CA GLY A 274 -3.29 13.96 -13.49
C GLY A 274 -2.61 14.25 -14.84
N GLY A 275 -1.30 14.01 -14.91
CA GLY A 275 -0.56 14.12 -16.18
C GLY A 275 -1.04 13.13 -17.25
N ALA A 276 -0.59 13.29 -18.50
CA ALA A 276 -0.95 12.39 -19.61
C ALA A 276 -0.61 10.91 -19.35
N THR A 277 0.32 10.63 -18.44
CA THR A 277 0.78 9.30 -18.01
C THR A 277 0.26 8.91 -16.63
N ALA A 278 -0.73 9.63 -16.06
CA ALA A 278 -1.33 9.28 -14.79
C ALA A 278 -1.97 7.88 -14.86
N PRO A 279 -1.67 6.99 -13.90
CA PRO A 279 -2.32 5.69 -13.84
C PRO A 279 -3.81 5.88 -13.56
N GLY A 280 -4.61 4.90 -13.96
CA GLY A 280 -6.01 4.85 -13.56
C GLY A 280 -6.10 4.46 -12.08
N LEU A 281 -6.90 5.20 -11.31
CA LEU A 281 -7.18 4.91 -9.91
C LEU A 281 -8.57 4.28 -9.78
N PHE A 282 -8.70 3.26 -8.94
CA PHE A 282 -9.99 2.66 -8.66
C PHE A 282 -10.75 3.51 -7.64
N PRO A 283 -11.94 4.03 -7.97
CA PRO A 283 -12.78 4.74 -7.01
C PRO A 283 -13.07 3.87 -5.79
N ILE A 284 -13.00 4.48 -4.61
CA ILE A 284 -13.26 3.82 -3.33
C ILE A 284 -14.29 4.63 -2.53
N SER A 285 -15.14 3.93 -1.78
CA SER A 285 -16.12 4.56 -0.89
C SER A 285 -15.47 5.20 0.34
N ILE A 286 -16.26 5.97 1.07
CA ILE A 286 -15.96 6.24 2.49
C ILE A 286 -16.04 4.93 3.30
N PRO A 287 -15.32 4.82 4.44
CA PRO A 287 -15.38 3.63 5.28
C PRO A 287 -16.73 3.48 5.99
N LEU A 288 -17.31 2.30 5.91
CA LEU A 288 -18.49 1.83 6.64
C LEU A 288 -18.10 0.84 7.74
N ASP A 289 -19.05 0.40 8.58
CA ASP A 289 -18.82 -0.74 9.47
C ASP A 289 -19.00 -2.06 8.70
N THR A 290 -18.62 -3.18 9.33
CA THR A 290 -18.56 -4.51 8.68
C THR A 290 -19.82 -5.35 8.94
N ASP A 291 -20.97 -4.73 9.18
CA ASP A 291 -22.24 -5.42 9.40
C ASP A 291 -23.05 -5.61 8.11
N VAL A 292 -24.15 -6.38 8.21
CA VAL A 292 -24.96 -6.75 7.04
C VAL A 292 -25.66 -5.55 6.40
N ASP A 293 -26.04 -4.54 7.20
CA ASP A 293 -26.79 -3.39 6.71
C ASP A 293 -25.89 -2.42 5.97
N ASP A 294 -24.64 -2.29 6.41
CA ASP A 294 -23.61 -1.54 5.69
C ASP A 294 -23.17 -2.24 4.40
N VAL A 295 -23.08 -3.57 4.38
CA VAL A 295 -22.87 -4.33 3.14
C VAL A 295 -24.04 -4.11 2.18
N ARG A 296 -25.29 -4.13 2.66
CA ARG A 296 -26.46 -3.76 1.86
C ARG A 296 -26.38 -2.32 1.37
N ALA A 297 -25.93 -1.38 2.20
CA ALA A 297 -25.75 0.00 1.80
C ALA A 297 -24.72 0.15 0.67
N LEU A 298 -23.60 -0.57 0.72
CA LEU A 298 -22.65 -0.62 -0.40
C LEU A 298 -23.27 -1.20 -1.67
N ILE A 299 -24.03 -2.29 -1.56
CA ILE A 299 -24.68 -2.95 -2.71
C ILE A 299 -25.68 -2.00 -3.40
N PHE A 300 -26.52 -1.31 -2.63
CA PHE A 300 -27.68 -0.61 -3.18
C PHE A 300 -27.56 0.91 -3.26
N ARG A 301 -26.76 1.55 -2.39
CA ARG A 301 -26.66 3.02 -2.32
C ARG A 301 -25.43 3.58 -2.99
N PHE A 302 -24.41 2.75 -3.22
CA PHE A 302 -23.24 3.19 -3.96
C PHE A 302 -23.57 3.21 -5.46
N ASN A 303 -23.85 4.40 -5.98
CA ASN A 303 -24.09 4.58 -7.41
C ASN A 303 -22.75 4.53 -8.11
N PHE A 304 -22.47 3.38 -8.67
CA PHE A 304 -21.22 3.21 -9.34
C PHE A 304 -21.28 3.68 -10.80
N PRO A 305 -20.26 4.38 -11.33
CA PRO A 305 -20.29 4.88 -12.68
C PRO A 305 -20.55 3.75 -13.68
N ALA A 306 -21.64 3.87 -14.44
CA ALA A 306 -21.98 2.90 -15.47
C ALA A 306 -20.84 2.86 -16.51
N ALA A 307 -20.16 1.74 -16.60
CA ALA A 307 -19.14 1.49 -17.60
C ALA A 307 -19.42 0.15 -18.30
N PRO A 308 -19.06 0.03 -19.59
CA PRO A 308 -19.13 -1.26 -20.27
C PRO A 308 -18.28 -2.29 -19.51
N PRO A 309 -18.76 -3.53 -19.27
CA PRO A 309 -18.00 -4.56 -18.57
C PRO A 309 -16.61 -4.83 -19.17
N ARG A 310 -16.40 -4.56 -20.47
CA ARG A 310 -15.09 -4.69 -21.13
C ARG A 310 -14.03 -3.67 -20.66
N GLN A 311 -14.42 -2.66 -19.90
CA GLN A 311 -13.48 -1.68 -19.32
C GLN A 311 -13.10 -2.01 -17.87
N GLN A 312 -13.76 -2.99 -17.25
CA GLN A 312 -13.45 -3.38 -15.88
C GLN A 312 -12.13 -4.15 -15.82
N GLN A 313 -11.35 -3.88 -14.78
CA GLN A 313 -10.08 -4.52 -14.49
C GLN A 313 -10.17 -5.19 -13.11
N LEU A 314 -10.84 -6.34 -13.06
CA LEU A 314 -11.15 -7.03 -11.79
C LEU A 314 -9.89 -7.53 -11.08
N ALA A 315 -8.98 -8.22 -11.76
CA ALA A 315 -7.72 -8.65 -11.15
C ALA A 315 -6.89 -7.47 -10.61
N ASN A 316 -6.76 -6.37 -11.36
CA ASN A 316 -6.07 -5.16 -10.90
C ASN A 316 -6.78 -4.53 -9.69
N ALA A 317 -8.12 -4.47 -9.71
CA ALA A 317 -8.93 -3.92 -8.63
C ALA A 317 -8.85 -4.75 -7.35
N VAL A 318 -8.84 -6.08 -7.45
CA VAL A 318 -8.63 -6.98 -6.32
C VAL A 318 -7.23 -6.81 -5.73
N ALA A 319 -6.20 -6.70 -6.56
CA ALA A 319 -4.85 -6.39 -6.07
C ALA A 319 -4.82 -5.03 -5.35
N ALA A 320 -5.43 -3.98 -5.93
CA ALA A 320 -5.50 -2.66 -5.29
C ALA A 320 -6.27 -2.71 -3.96
N ALA A 321 -7.34 -3.50 -3.89
CA ALA A 321 -8.09 -3.76 -2.66
C ALA A 321 -7.24 -4.44 -1.58
N GLY A 322 -6.37 -5.39 -1.96
CA GLY A 322 -5.41 -6.01 -1.04
C GLY A 322 -4.39 -5.03 -0.46
N MET A 323 -3.87 -4.12 -1.30
CA MET A 323 -3.01 -3.02 -0.84
C MET A 323 -3.77 -2.08 0.11
N GLN A 324 -5.00 -1.71 -0.22
CA GLN A 324 -5.81 -0.84 0.63
C GLN A 324 -6.11 -1.50 1.99
N ALA A 325 -6.47 -2.79 1.99
CA ALA A 325 -6.81 -3.53 3.20
C ALA A 325 -5.62 -3.70 4.16
N THR A 326 -4.38 -3.56 3.67
CA THR A 326 -3.16 -3.66 4.47
C THR A 326 -2.61 -2.32 4.94
N ALA A 327 -3.17 -1.19 4.48
CA ALA A 327 -2.61 0.15 4.70
C ALA A 327 -2.44 0.55 6.17
N LEU A 328 -3.26 0.00 7.07
CA LEU A 328 -3.21 0.29 8.49
C LEU A 328 -2.59 -0.84 9.33
N ASN A 329 -2.03 -1.87 8.69
CA ASN A 329 -1.44 -3.04 9.36
C ASN A 329 -2.41 -3.80 10.30
N ARG A 330 -3.72 -3.70 10.02
CA ARG A 330 -4.83 -4.25 10.81
C ARG A 330 -5.34 -5.58 10.26
N ARG A 331 -6.25 -6.23 10.99
CA ARG A 331 -6.88 -7.49 10.57
C ARG A 331 -7.64 -7.24 9.28
N ARG A 332 -7.47 -8.07 8.27
CA ARG A 332 -7.85 -7.64 6.91
C ARG A 332 -8.47 -8.72 6.04
N ALA A 333 -9.25 -8.30 5.05
CA ALA A 333 -9.81 -9.19 4.05
C ALA A 333 -10.20 -8.44 2.77
N VAL A 334 -10.25 -9.16 1.65
CA VAL A 334 -10.87 -8.69 0.42
C VAL A 334 -12.06 -9.59 0.08
N VAL A 335 -13.15 -8.97 -0.36
CA VAL A 335 -14.31 -9.66 -0.90
C VAL A 335 -14.46 -9.26 -2.36
N LEU A 336 -14.55 -10.22 -3.27
CA LEU A 336 -14.94 -9.98 -4.65
C LEU A 336 -16.38 -10.43 -4.84
N ILE A 337 -17.26 -9.52 -5.25
CA ILE A 337 -18.62 -9.87 -5.66
C ILE A 337 -18.66 -9.98 -7.18
N VAL A 338 -19.00 -11.15 -7.68
CA VAL A 338 -19.05 -11.47 -9.12
C VAL A 338 -20.47 -11.74 -9.62
N GLY A 339 -20.77 -11.25 -10.82
CA GLY A 339 -21.93 -11.60 -11.60
C GLY A 339 -21.77 -12.95 -12.31
N GLY A 340 -22.55 -13.18 -13.37
CA GLY A 340 -22.65 -14.52 -13.99
C GLY A 340 -21.46 -14.91 -14.86
N ALA A 341 -20.79 -13.93 -15.46
CA ALA A 341 -19.60 -14.13 -16.31
C ALA A 341 -18.72 -12.88 -16.24
N PRO A 342 -17.84 -12.76 -15.23
CA PRO A 342 -17.06 -11.55 -15.02
C PRO A 342 -16.09 -11.33 -16.19
N ALA A 343 -16.27 -10.23 -16.92
CA ALA A 343 -15.29 -9.78 -17.90
C ALA A 343 -14.06 -9.23 -17.17
N ASP A 344 -12.86 -9.35 -17.72
CA ASP A 344 -11.68 -8.77 -17.08
C ASP A 344 -10.69 -8.27 -18.14
N ALA A 345 -10.49 -6.96 -18.18
CA ALA A 345 -9.51 -6.28 -19.01
C ALA A 345 -8.24 -5.91 -18.21
N SER A 346 -8.04 -6.54 -17.06
CA SER A 346 -6.83 -6.36 -16.25
C SER A 346 -5.57 -6.69 -17.03
N THR A 347 -4.52 -5.96 -16.69
CA THR A 347 -3.17 -6.19 -17.20
C THR A 347 -2.44 -7.30 -16.44
N ILE A 348 -2.88 -7.62 -15.21
CA ILE A 348 -2.43 -8.80 -14.46
C ILE A 348 -3.45 -9.94 -14.57
N SER A 349 -2.98 -11.18 -14.43
CA SER A 349 -3.86 -12.35 -14.37
C SER A 349 -4.55 -12.47 -13.01
N VAL A 350 -5.66 -13.20 -12.96
CA VAL A 350 -6.34 -13.57 -11.70
C VAL A 350 -5.38 -14.28 -10.74
N THR A 351 -4.56 -15.21 -11.25
CA THR A 351 -3.55 -15.91 -10.46
C THR A 351 -2.53 -14.96 -9.85
N ALA A 352 -2.09 -13.94 -10.60
CA ALA A 352 -1.16 -12.92 -10.11
C ALA A 352 -1.80 -12.06 -9.00
N ALA A 353 -3.07 -11.68 -9.14
CA ALA A 353 -3.79 -10.96 -8.09
C ALA A 353 -3.91 -11.81 -6.81
N ARG A 354 -4.24 -13.10 -6.92
CA ARG A 354 -4.30 -14.00 -5.76
C ARG A 354 -2.95 -14.18 -5.07
N ALA A 355 -1.90 -14.43 -5.84
CA ALA A 355 -0.55 -14.54 -5.32
C ALA A 355 -0.11 -13.27 -4.58
N TYR A 356 -0.52 -12.09 -5.08
CA TYR A 356 -0.29 -10.83 -4.41
C TYR A 356 -1.03 -10.74 -3.06
N LEU A 357 -2.32 -11.07 -3.02
CA LEU A 357 -3.09 -11.07 -1.77
C LEU A 357 -2.49 -12.05 -0.74
N GLU A 358 -2.10 -13.25 -1.19
CA GLU A 358 -1.43 -14.25 -0.36
C GLU A 358 -0.10 -13.73 0.19
N SER A 359 0.70 -13.05 -0.64
CA SER A 359 1.98 -12.46 -0.24
C SER A 359 1.84 -11.36 0.83
N LEU A 360 0.66 -10.74 0.92
CA LEU A 360 0.29 -9.73 1.91
C LEU A 360 -0.49 -10.32 3.11
N ASN A 361 -0.69 -11.63 3.15
CA ASN A 361 -1.55 -12.33 4.12
C ASN A 361 -2.99 -11.80 4.17
N VAL A 362 -3.55 -11.48 3.01
CA VAL A 362 -4.94 -11.00 2.86
C VAL A 362 -5.82 -12.13 2.31
N PRO A 363 -6.79 -12.64 3.09
CA PRO A 363 -7.74 -13.62 2.59
C PRO A 363 -8.68 -12.99 1.56
N LEU A 364 -8.98 -13.76 0.51
CA LEU A 364 -9.92 -13.40 -0.55
C LEU A 364 -11.19 -14.25 -0.46
N PHE A 365 -12.34 -13.60 -0.25
CA PHE A 365 -13.66 -14.20 -0.33
C PHE A 365 -14.28 -13.89 -1.69
N ILE A 366 -14.93 -14.87 -2.31
CA ILE A 366 -15.67 -14.66 -3.55
C ILE A 366 -17.15 -14.87 -3.25
N TRP A 367 -17.98 -13.88 -3.54
CA TRP A 367 -19.43 -13.94 -3.35
C TRP A 367 -20.15 -13.75 -4.68
N THR A 368 -21.36 -14.28 -4.81
CA THR A 368 -22.19 -14.05 -5.98
C THR A 368 -23.68 -13.94 -5.64
N PRO A 369 -24.40 -12.95 -6.19
CA PRO A 369 -25.86 -12.93 -6.16
C PRO A 369 -26.49 -13.85 -7.22
N GLU A 370 -25.70 -14.49 -8.09
CA GLU A 370 -26.19 -15.40 -9.13
C GLU A 370 -26.10 -16.86 -8.64
N ARG A 371 -27.21 -17.35 -8.11
CA ARG A 371 -27.33 -18.72 -7.58
C ARG A 371 -26.88 -19.81 -8.56
N ARG A 372 -27.01 -19.59 -9.88
CA ARG A 372 -26.59 -20.57 -10.89
C ARG A 372 -25.08 -20.82 -10.92
N ILE A 373 -24.27 -19.86 -10.49
CA ILE A 373 -22.81 -20.01 -10.44
C ILE A 373 -22.28 -20.21 -9.02
N ALA A 374 -23.11 -20.04 -7.99
CA ALA A 374 -22.75 -20.36 -6.61
C ALA A 374 -22.33 -21.83 -6.51
N GLY A 375 -21.18 -22.09 -5.87
CA GLY A 375 -20.63 -23.45 -5.77
C GLY A 375 -19.91 -23.96 -7.03
N LEU A 376 -19.91 -23.21 -8.14
CA LEU A 376 -19.16 -23.57 -9.35
C LEU A 376 -17.79 -22.90 -9.37
N ALA A 377 -16.74 -23.65 -9.72
CA ALA A 377 -15.40 -23.10 -9.82
C ALA A 377 -15.31 -22.07 -10.97
N LEU A 378 -15.02 -20.82 -10.63
CA LEU A 378 -14.71 -19.77 -11.59
C LEU A 378 -13.22 -19.82 -11.94
N PRO A 379 -12.84 -19.72 -13.23
CA PRO A 379 -11.45 -19.78 -13.65
C PRO A 379 -10.57 -18.78 -12.89
N GLY A 380 -9.56 -19.29 -12.18
CA GLY A 380 -8.63 -18.49 -11.36
C GLY A 380 -9.21 -17.95 -10.05
N TRP A 381 -10.49 -17.58 -9.99
CA TRP A 381 -11.10 -16.96 -8.81
C TRP A 381 -11.49 -17.96 -7.71
N GLY A 382 -11.77 -19.22 -8.07
CA GLY A 382 -12.25 -20.23 -7.13
C GLY A 382 -13.78 -20.27 -7.04
N VAL A 383 -14.31 -20.78 -5.94
CA VAL A 383 -15.74 -21.08 -5.79
C VAL A 383 -16.43 -19.91 -5.08
N PRO A 384 -17.45 -19.26 -5.69
CA PRO A 384 -18.18 -18.19 -5.05
C PRO A 384 -19.23 -18.73 -4.07
N ASP A 385 -19.33 -18.09 -2.91
CA ASP A 385 -20.42 -18.26 -1.95
C ASP A 385 -21.70 -17.58 -2.47
N ASP A 386 -22.84 -18.24 -2.27
CA ASP A 386 -24.15 -17.67 -2.58
C ASP A 386 -24.46 -16.51 -1.61
N ILE A 387 -24.86 -15.36 -2.15
CA ILE A 387 -25.43 -14.21 -1.42
C ILE A 387 -26.76 -13.76 -2.04
N SER A 388 -27.44 -14.59 -2.82
CA SER A 388 -28.62 -14.22 -3.62
C SER A 388 -29.86 -13.87 -2.79
N THR A 389 -29.87 -14.19 -1.49
CA THR A 389 -30.96 -13.89 -0.54
C THR A 389 -30.45 -13.20 0.72
N ASP A 390 -31.34 -12.53 1.46
CA ASP A 390 -30.99 -11.89 2.74
C ASP A 390 -30.33 -12.86 3.75
N LEU A 391 -30.84 -14.09 3.85
CA LEU A 391 -30.28 -15.12 4.73
C LEU A 391 -28.86 -15.50 4.32
N GLN A 392 -28.62 -15.65 3.02
CA GLN A 392 -27.32 -16.03 2.49
C GLN A 392 -26.29 -14.89 2.61
N LEU A 393 -26.71 -13.65 2.34
CA LEU A 393 -25.91 -12.47 2.58
C LEU A 393 -25.51 -12.38 4.06
N GLN A 394 -26.46 -12.51 4.99
CA GLN A 394 -26.19 -12.53 6.42
C GLN A 394 -25.16 -13.61 6.78
N GLY A 395 -25.34 -14.83 6.26
CA GLY A 395 -24.40 -15.93 6.50
C GLY A 395 -22.99 -15.63 5.96
N ALA A 396 -22.88 -15.03 4.77
CA ALA A 396 -21.59 -14.66 4.17
C ALA A 396 -20.89 -13.55 4.98
N VAL A 397 -21.62 -12.53 5.41
CA VAL A 397 -21.11 -11.46 6.28
C VAL A 397 -20.64 -12.03 7.63
N THR A 398 -21.42 -12.92 8.26
CA THR A 398 -21.01 -13.58 9.50
C THR A 398 -19.74 -14.42 9.30
N ARG A 399 -19.58 -15.13 8.17
CA ARG A 399 -18.33 -15.85 7.86
C ARG A 399 -17.14 -14.91 7.71
N LEU A 400 -17.31 -13.78 7.03
CA LEU A 400 -16.28 -12.74 6.89
C LEU A 400 -15.86 -12.19 8.27
N GLN A 401 -16.85 -11.82 9.09
CA GLN A 401 -16.60 -11.32 10.45
C GLN A 401 -15.86 -12.35 11.31
N ASN A 402 -16.26 -13.63 11.26
CA ASN A 402 -15.59 -14.70 11.99
C ASN A 402 -14.15 -14.90 11.51
N ALA A 403 -13.90 -14.84 10.20
CA ALA A 403 -12.55 -14.96 9.65
C ALA A 403 -11.65 -13.78 10.05
N LEU A 404 -12.19 -12.56 10.07
CA LEU A 404 -11.49 -11.38 10.58
C LEU A 404 -11.23 -11.50 12.09
N ALA A 405 -12.20 -11.97 12.87
CA ALA A 405 -12.07 -12.17 14.31
C ALA A 405 -11.03 -13.25 14.67
N ALA A 406 -10.85 -14.26 13.82
CA ALA A 406 -9.83 -15.29 13.96
C ALA A 406 -8.41 -14.77 13.69
N GLN A 407 -8.25 -13.61 13.05
CA GLN A 407 -6.93 -13.03 12.81
C GLN A 407 -6.33 -12.40 14.06
N ARG A 408 -4.99 -12.44 14.13
CA ARG A 408 -4.16 -11.66 15.05
C ARG A 408 -3.07 -10.96 14.26
N ILE A 409 -2.68 -9.77 14.71
CA ILE A 409 -1.51 -9.08 14.18
C ILE A 409 -0.32 -9.41 15.06
N VAL A 410 0.67 -10.08 14.50
CA VAL A 410 1.94 -10.31 15.17
C VAL A 410 2.93 -9.26 14.71
N TRP A 411 3.45 -8.48 15.65
CA TRP A 411 4.44 -7.44 15.39
C TRP A 411 5.85 -8.01 15.54
N LEU A 412 6.65 -7.92 14.48
CA LEU A 412 8.02 -8.41 14.42
C LEU A 412 8.99 -7.23 14.42
N ALA A 413 10.08 -7.32 15.19
CA ALA A 413 11.12 -6.30 15.18
C ALA A 413 11.91 -6.33 13.86
N GLY A 414 11.93 -5.19 13.19
CA GLY A 414 12.56 -5.01 11.89
C GLY A 414 11.56 -4.87 10.76
N SER A 415 12.11 -4.82 9.57
CA SER A 415 11.46 -4.45 8.32
C SER A 415 11.62 -5.59 7.34
N TYR A 416 10.55 -6.34 7.09
CA TYR A 416 10.57 -7.53 6.24
C TYR A 416 9.41 -7.51 5.24
N LEU A 417 9.63 -8.13 4.09
CA LEU A 417 8.55 -8.49 3.19
C LEU A 417 7.65 -9.54 3.88
N PRO A 418 6.32 -9.35 3.94
CA PRO A 418 5.44 -10.29 4.64
C PRO A 418 5.57 -11.72 4.11
N GLN A 419 5.70 -11.89 2.79
CA GLN A 419 5.89 -13.21 2.16
C GLN A 419 7.25 -13.87 2.44
N SER A 420 8.24 -13.10 2.91
CA SER A 420 9.53 -13.66 3.34
C SER A 420 9.47 -14.27 4.74
N VAL A 421 8.40 -13.98 5.49
CA VAL A 421 8.20 -14.47 6.85
C VAL A 421 7.51 -15.83 6.81
N THR A 422 8.14 -16.82 7.41
CA THR A 422 7.65 -18.19 7.49
C THR A 422 7.50 -18.63 8.93
N LEU A 423 6.58 -19.56 9.18
CA LEU A 423 6.47 -20.23 10.47
C LEU A 423 7.55 -21.30 10.63
N ALA A 424 8.06 -21.46 11.84
CA ALA A 424 8.97 -22.53 12.19
C ALA A 424 8.24 -23.88 12.15
N PRO A 425 8.97 -24.98 11.87
CA PRO A 425 8.39 -26.33 11.89
C PRO A 425 7.65 -26.61 13.20
N GLY A 426 6.44 -27.16 13.10
CA GLY A 426 5.60 -27.51 14.26
C GLY A 426 4.69 -26.40 14.78
N VAL A 427 4.81 -25.17 14.27
CA VAL A 427 3.83 -24.10 14.51
C VAL A 427 2.79 -24.14 13.38
N THR A 428 1.52 -24.31 13.71
CA THR A 428 0.46 -24.57 12.71
C THR A 428 -0.85 -23.87 12.99
#